data_AF-A0A961XL92-F1
#
_entry.id   AF-A0A961XL92-F1
#
_cell.length_a   1.000
_cell.length_b   1.000
_cell.length_c   1.000
_cell.angle_alpha   90.00
_cell.angle_beta   90.00
_cell.angle_gamma   90.00
#
_symmetry.space_group_name_H-M   'P 1'
#
loop_
_entity.id
_entity.type
_entity.pdbx_description
1 polymer ?
#
loop_
_entity_poly.entity_id
_entity_poly.type
_entity_poly.pdbx_seq_one_letter_code
_entity_poly.pdbx_strand_id
1 'polypeptide(L)'
;SSAERQRRIADGDPYAWRLDMGAALKRFGDRLFWEETGAGAAGESGALPADPAGWGDVVIARKDVPTSYHLSVVIDDGLQGVTHVVRGRDLFHATSVHRLLQEMLGLSPPVYHHHRLVLDADGRKLAKSKGDEGLSALRAAGVTPADVRRMVGL
;
A
#
# COMPACT_ATOMS: atom_id res chain seq x y z
N SER A 1 11.21 25.75 14.03
CA SER A 1 9.98 26.57 14.15
C SER A 1 9.27 26.60 12.79
N SER A 2 8.01 27.08 12.72
CA SER A 2 7.32 27.27 11.43
C SER A 2 8.08 28.25 10.51
N ALA A 3 8.59 29.34 11.09
CA ALA A 3 9.37 30.34 10.37
C ALA A 3 10.65 29.79 9.73
N GLU A 4 11.39 28.93 10.44
CA GLU A 4 12.58 28.26 9.91
C GLU A 4 12.24 27.32 8.75
N ARG A 5 11.15 26.54 8.89
CA ARG A 5 10.69 25.63 7.83
C ARG A 5 10.33 26.38 6.56
N GLN A 6 9.59 27.48 6.69
CA GLN A 6 9.19 28.30 5.55
C GLN A 6 10.39 28.91 4.83
N ARG A 7 11.41 29.35 5.59
CA ARG A 7 12.65 29.90 5.04
C ARG A 7 13.40 28.86 4.22
N ARG A 8 13.64 27.67 4.78
CA ARG A 8 14.33 26.58 4.09
C ARG A 8 13.60 26.11 2.83
N ILE A 9 12.26 26.06 2.85
CA ILE A 9 11.46 25.76 1.66
C ILE A 9 11.65 26.85 0.59
N ALA A 10 11.62 28.13 0.97
CA ALA A 10 11.83 29.25 0.05
C ALA A 10 13.25 29.27 -0.54
N ASP A 11 14.24 28.84 0.25
CA ASP A 11 15.65 28.72 -0.16
C ASP A 11 15.91 27.49 -1.07
N GLY A 12 14.90 26.64 -1.29
CA GLY A 12 14.98 25.47 -2.17
C GLY A 12 15.62 24.24 -1.53
N ASP A 13 15.75 24.20 -0.19
CA ASP A 13 16.27 23.04 0.52
C ASP A 13 15.40 21.80 0.24
N PRO A 14 15.99 20.61 0.02
CA PRO A 14 15.20 19.40 -0.20
C PRO A 14 14.37 19.01 1.04
N TYR A 15 13.08 18.73 0.83
CA TYR A 15 12.16 18.34 1.90
C TYR A 15 11.15 17.30 1.45
N ALA A 16 10.46 16.69 2.41
CA ALA A 16 9.35 15.77 2.16
C ALA A 16 8.12 16.24 2.93
N TRP A 17 6.95 16.06 2.33
CA TRP A 17 5.68 16.23 3.01
C TRP A 17 5.34 14.96 3.76
N ARG A 18 4.98 15.11 5.02
CA ARG A 18 4.46 14.03 5.87
C ARG A 18 3.07 14.37 6.34
N LEU A 19 2.24 13.34 6.45
CA LEU A 19 0.95 13.44 7.10
C LEU A 19 1.19 13.58 8.61
N ASP A 20 0.64 14.64 9.22
CA ASP A 20 0.54 14.73 10.67
C ASP A 20 -0.52 13.73 11.14
N MET A 21 -0.07 12.57 11.61
CA MET A 21 -0.95 11.46 11.96
C MET A 21 -1.83 11.83 13.15
N GLY A 22 -1.28 12.55 14.13
CA GLY A 22 -2.02 12.96 15.31
C GLY A 22 -3.17 13.92 14.97
N ALA A 23 -2.92 14.91 14.12
CA ALA A 23 -3.95 15.83 13.67
C ALA A 23 -5.00 15.15 12.77
N ALA A 24 -4.56 14.24 11.89
CA ALA A 24 -5.46 13.48 11.03
C ALA A 24 -6.41 12.59 11.83
N LEU A 25 -5.88 11.82 12.79
CA LEU A 25 -6.69 10.94 13.64
C LEU A 25 -7.68 11.71 14.53
N LYS A 26 -7.31 12.89 15.03
CA LYS A 26 -8.26 13.76 15.77
C LYS A 26 -9.45 14.21 14.93
N ARG A 27 -9.29 14.30 13.61
CA ARG A 27 -10.32 14.82 12.70
C ARG A 27 -11.08 13.73 11.95
N PHE A 28 -10.44 12.60 11.66
CA PHE A 28 -10.94 11.56 10.76
C PHE A 28 -10.75 10.14 11.33
N GLY A 29 -10.20 9.99 12.53
CA GLY A 29 -9.85 8.68 13.11
C GLY A 29 -11.03 7.90 13.68
N ASP A 30 -12.21 8.52 13.81
CA ASP A 30 -13.38 7.85 14.34
C ASP A 30 -13.90 6.80 13.36
N ARG A 31 -13.86 5.53 13.78
CA ARG A 31 -14.51 4.39 13.11
C ARG A 31 -14.06 4.15 11.66
N LEU A 32 -12.75 4.10 11.44
CA LEU A 32 -12.20 3.64 10.17
C LEU A 32 -12.20 2.10 10.11
N PHE A 33 -12.88 1.54 9.11
CA PHE A 33 -12.92 0.10 8.82
C PHE A 33 -12.71 -0.16 7.33
N TRP A 34 -12.33 -1.38 6.96
CA TRP A 34 -12.41 -1.88 5.59
C TRP A 34 -13.01 -3.29 5.55
N GLU A 35 -13.55 -3.66 4.40
CA GLU A 35 -14.03 -5.02 4.13
C GLU A 35 -12.88 -5.86 3.54
N GLU A 36 -12.56 -6.99 4.17
CA GLU A 36 -11.54 -7.95 3.74
C GLU A 36 -12.21 -9.26 3.29
N THR A 37 -11.96 -9.68 2.06
CA THR A 37 -12.46 -10.96 1.51
C THR A 37 -11.38 -12.03 1.40
N GLY A 38 -10.11 -11.66 1.54
CA GLY A 38 -8.98 -12.56 1.65
C GLY A 38 -8.66 -12.83 3.11
N ALA A 39 -7.36 -12.80 3.44
CA ALA A 39 -6.91 -12.98 4.80
C ALA A 39 -5.61 -12.23 5.10
N GLY A 40 -5.55 -11.60 6.27
CA GLY A 40 -4.32 -11.07 6.87
C GLY A 40 -3.33 -12.15 7.31
N ALA A 41 -2.24 -11.75 7.97
CA ALA A 41 -1.18 -12.66 8.39
C ALA A 41 -1.62 -13.64 9.49
N ALA A 42 -2.51 -13.20 10.38
CA ALA A 42 -3.11 -14.00 11.43
C ALA A 42 -4.48 -14.60 11.01
N GLY A 43 -4.86 -14.47 9.73
CA GLY A 43 -6.14 -14.98 9.21
C GLY A 43 -7.30 -13.99 9.35
N GLU A 44 -7.03 -12.71 9.57
CA GLU A 44 -8.04 -11.66 9.72
C GLU A 44 -8.85 -11.47 8.42
N SER A 45 -10.17 -11.39 8.52
CA SER A 45 -11.09 -11.24 7.39
C SER A 45 -12.40 -10.55 7.82
N GLY A 46 -13.25 -10.15 6.86
CA GLY A 46 -14.50 -9.42 7.10
C GLY A 46 -14.29 -7.92 7.36
N ALA A 47 -15.16 -7.31 8.14
CA ALA A 47 -15.04 -5.90 8.51
C ALA A 47 -13.95 -5.71 9.58
N LEU A 48 -12.80 -5.13 9.17
CA LEU A 48 -11.62 -4.96 10.02
C LEU A 48 -11.38 -3.50 10.37
N PRO A 49 -11.01 -3.18 11.63
CA PRO A 49 -10.67 -1.83 12.01
C PRO A 49 -9.34 -1.39 11.40
N ALA A 50 -9.26 -0.15 10.97
CA ALA A 50 -8.01 0.49 10.61
C ALA A 50 -7.30 1.07 11.82
N ASP A 51 -6.00 0.78 11.88
CA ASP A 51 -5.06 1.40 12.82
C ASP A 51 -3.97 2.16 12.05
N PRO A 52 -4.23 3.41 11.63
CA PRO A 52 -3.22 4.24 10.98
C PRO A 52 -2.16 4.73 11.98
N ALA A 53 -2.46 4.74 13.28
CA ALA A 53 -1.55 5.26 14.31
C ALA A 53 -0.25 4.46 14.37
N GLY A 54 -0.32 3.13 14.15
CA GLY A 54 0.85 2.26 14.08
C GLY A 54 1.88 2.63 13.01
N TRP A 55 1.55 3.49 12.04
CA TRP A 55 2.45 3.94 10.97
C TRP A 55 3.18 5.25 11.28
N GLY A 56 2.71 6.04 12.26
CA GLY A 56 3.20 7.40 12.51
C GLY A 56 3.07 8.32 11.30
N ASP A 57 3.90 9.37 11.26
CA ASP A 57 3.83 10.39 10.21
C ASP A 57 4.38 9.89 8.86
N VAL A 58 3.49 9.33 8.04
CA VAL A 58 3.81 8.78 6.73
C VAL A 58 4.16 9.87 5.71
N VAL A 59 5.08 9.55 4.80
CA VAL A 59 5.44 10.46 3.70
C VAL A 59 4.32 10.46 2.66
N ILE A 60 3.83 11.64 2.30
CA ILE A 60 2.78 11.85 1.28
C ILE A 60 3.33 12.44 -0.02
N ALA A 61 4.46 13.14 0.03
CA ALA A 61 5.21 13.56 -1.15
C ALA A 61 6.71 13.64 -0.83
N ARG A 62 7.56 13.14 -1.74
CA ARG A 62 9.01 13.15 -1.58
C ARG A 62 9.62 14.38 -2.26
N LYS A 63 10.90 14.64 -1.99
CA LYS A 63 11.65 15.76 -2.62
C LYS A 63 11.78 15.62 -4.14
N ASP A 64 11.88 14.39 -4.61
CA ASP A 64 12.22 14.00 -5.98
C ASP A 64 10.97 13.65 -6.79
N VAL A 65 9.94 13.16 -6.11
CA VAL A 65 8.66 12.77 -6.70
C VAL A 65 7.56 13.41 -5.86
N PRO A 66 6.69 14.26 -6.44
CA PRO A 66 5.71 15.06 -5.70
C PRO A 66 4.53 14.22 -5.16
N THR A 67 4.73 12.93 -4.92
CA THR A 67 3.73 12.02 -4.36
C THR A 67 4.41 10.84 -3.67
N SER A 68 3.64 10.07 -2.90
CA SER A 68 4.03 8.78 -2.34
C SER A 68 3.15 7.68 -2.92
N TYR A 69 3.57 6.43 -2.73
CA TYR A 69 2.74 5.28 -3.11
C TYR A 69 1.35 5.34 -2.46
N HIS A 70 1.29 5.67 -1.16
CA HIS A 70 0.02 5.71 -0.41
C HIS A 70 -0.94 6.76 -0.96
N LEU A 71 -0.44 7.95 -1.30
CA LEU A 71 -1.27 9.01 -1.85
C LEU A 71 -1.71 8.70 -3.28
N SER A 72 -0.78 8.23 -4.13
CA SER A 72 -1.06 7.95 -5.54
C SER A 72 -2.13 6.88 -5.69
N VAL A 73 -1.95 5.72 -5.04
CA VAL A 73 -2.90 4.61 -5.16
C VAL A 73 -4.30 5.01 -4.71
N VAL A 74 -4.42 5.71 -3.59
CA VAL A 74 -5.73 6.15 -3.07
C VAL A 74 -6.44 7.09 -4.04
N ILE A 75 -5.71 8.06 -4.61
CA ILE A 75 -6.28 9.03 -5.55
C ILE A 75 -6.65 8.33 -6.86
N ASP A 76 -5.75 7.53 -7.42
CA ASP A 76 -5.94 6.87 -8.71
C ASP A 76 -7.12 5.88 -8.64
N ASP A 77 -7.18 5.04 -7.60
CA ASP A 77 -8.30 4.11 -7.37
C ASP A 77 -9.63 4.87 -7.26
N GLY A 78 -9.65 5.99 -6.52
CA GLY A 78 -10.83 6.83 -6.36
C GLY A 78 -11.29 7.48 -7.68
N LEU A 79 -10.35 8.02 -8.46
CA LEU A 79 -10.62 8.64 -9.76
C LEU A 79 -11.10 7.62 -10.81
N GLN A 80 -10.58 6.39 -10.75
CA GLN A 80 -10.94 5.32 -11.67
C GLN A 80 -12.19 4.54 -11.23
N GLY A 81 -12.74 4.81 -10.04
CA GLY A 81 -13.91 4.12 -9.52
C GLY A 81 -13.62 2.65 -9.18
N VAL A 82 -12.42 2.34 -8.70
CA VAL A 82 -12.05 0.98 -8.30
C VAL A 82 -12.90 0.55 -7.13
N THR A 83 -13.60 -0.57 -7.29
CA THR A 83 -14.51 -1.13 -6.26
C THR A 83 -13.88 -2.25 -5.45
N HIS A 84 -12.89 -2.93 -6.03
CA HIS A 84 -12.20 -4.08 -5.43
C HIS A 84 -10.70 -3.97 -5.66
N VAL A 85 -9.92 -4.05 -4.58
CA VAL A 85 -8.46 -4.02 -4.62
C VAL A 85 -7.94 -5.40 -4.24
N VAL A 86 -7.39 -6.11 -5.23
CA VAL A 86 -6.73 -7.42 -5.04
C VAL A 86 -5.22 -7.22 -5.02
N ARG A 87 -4.57 -7.51 -3.90
CA ARG A 87 -3.12 -7.30 -3.74
C ARG A 87 -2.48 -8.27 -2.76
N GLY A 88 -1.15 -8.31 -2.74
CA GLY A 88 -0.41 -9.21 -1.85
C GLY A 88 -0.60 -8.85 -0.37
N ARG A 89 -0.62 -9.88 0.49
CA ARG A 89 -0.73 -9.75 1.95
C ARG A 89 0.35 -8.88 2.59
N ASP A 90 1.47 -8.65 1.93
CA ASP A 90 2.51 -7.72 2.38
C ASP A 90 2.04 -6.26 2.46
N LEU A 91 0.96 -5.91 1.76
CA LEU A 91 0.33 -4.59 1.82
C LEU A 91 -0.86 -4.51 2.77
N PHE A 92 -1.15 -5.57 3.53
CA PHE A 92 -2.31 -5.67 4.40
C PHE A 92 -2.40 -4.51 5.40
N HIS A 93 -1.35 -4.28 6.20
CA HIS A 93 -1.35 -3.21 7.20
C HIS A 93 -1.29 -1.79 6.58
N ALA A 94 -0.83 -1.66 5.33
CA ALA A 94 -0.85 -0.38 4.63
C ALA A 94 -2.27 0.10 4.32
N THR A 95 -3.24 -0.82 4.33
CA THR A 95 -4.67 -0.52 4.19
C THR A 95 -5.16 0.46 5.25
N SER A 96 -4.63 0.43 6.47
CA SER A 96 -4.98 1.40 7.51
C SER A 96 -4.69 2.84 7.08
N VAL A 97 -3.52 3.09 6.49
CA VAL A 97 -3.14 4.41 5.98
C VAL A 97 -4.02 4.80 4.80
N HIS A 98 -4.29 3.85 3.89
CA HIS A 98 -5.16 4.10 2.74
C HIS A 98 -6.58 4.45 3.15
N ARG A 99 -7.13 3.78 4.17
CA ARG A 99 -8.45 4.08 4.73
C ARG A 99 -8.52 5.49 5.32
N LEU A 100 -7.50 5.90 6.07
CA LEU A 100 -7.45 7.27 6.60
C LEU A 100 -7.38 8.30 5.46
N LEU A 101 -6.55 8.08 4.45
CA LEU A 101 -6.45 9.00 3.31
C LEU A 101 -7.75 9.08 2.51
N GLN A 102 -8.42 7.95 2.28
CA GLN A 102 -9.72 7.91 1.62
C GLN A 102 -10.76 8.73 2.38
N GLU A 103 -10.82 8.58 3.71
CA GLU A 103 -11.73 9.38 4.56
C GLU A 103 -11.41 10.88 4.47
N MET A 104 -10.13 11.24 4.60
CA MET A 104 -9.66 12.63 4.50
C MET A 104 -9.99 13.29 3.16
N LEU A 105 -10.01 12.51 2.08
CA LEU A 105 -10.25 12.96 0.71
C LEU A 105 -11.71 12.80 0.28
N GLY A 106 -12.58 12.25 1.14
CA GLY A 106 -13.99 11.99 0.81
C GLY A 106 -14.20 10.91 -0.25
N LEU A 107 -13.28 9.94 -0.34
CA LEU A 107 -13.32 8.84 -1.29
C LEU A 107 -13.95 7.59 -0.67
N SER A 108 -14.81 6.91 -1.42
CA SER A 108 -15.39 5.64 -0.98
C SER A 108 -14.32 4.55 -0.87
N PRO A 109 -14.28 3.76 0.22
CA PRO A 109 -13.36 2.64 0.32
C PRO A 109 -13.76 1.50 -0.62
N PRO A 110 -12.80 0.88 -1.34
CA PRO A 110 -13.04 -0.37 -2.03
C PRO A 110 -13.12 -1.54 -1.03
N VAL A 111 -13.61 -2.68 -1.50
CA VAL A 111 -13.41 -3.97 -0.85
C VAL A 111 -11.99 -4.45 -1.11
N TYR A 112 -11.31 -4.95 -0.08
CA TYR A 112 -9.96 -5.47 -0.21
C TYR A 112 -9.95 -7.00 -0.27
N HIS A 113 -9.00 -7.54 -1.04
CA HIS A 113 -8.68 -8.94 -1.07
C HIS A 113 -7.17 -9.11 -1.00
N HIS A 114 -6.66 -9.48 0.17
CA HIS A 114 -5.24 -9.74 0.36
C HIS A 114 -4.93 -11.22 0.11
N HIS A 115 -4.30 -11.50 -1.04
CA HIS A 115 -3.94 -12.85 -1.43
C HIS A 115 -2.60 -13.30 -0.82
N ARG A 116 -2.40 -14.62 -0.71
CA ARG A 116 -1.15 -15.22 -0.24
C ARG A 116 0.04 -14.77 -1.10
N LEU A 117 1.20 -14.65 -0.48
CA LEU A 117 2.44 -14.38 -1.20
C LEU A 117 2.88 -15.62 -1.97
N VAL A 118 3.52 -15.41 -3.12
CA VAL A 118 4.18 -16.48 -3.85
C VAL A 118 5.54 -16.74 -3.19
N LEU A 119 5.75 -17.98 -2.79
CA LEU A 119 6.95 -18.44 -2.09
C LEU A 119 7.74 -19.38 -3.02
N ASP A 120 9.05 -19.46 -2.81
CA ASP A 120 9.89 -20.50 -3.41
C ASP A 120 9.70 -21.86 -2.71
N ALA A 121 10.44 -22.87 -3.18
CA ALA A 121 10.39 -24.23 -2.63
C ALA A 121 10.80 -24.30 -1.15
N ASP A 122 11.61 -23.35 -0.67
CA ASP A 122 12.07 -23.24 0.71
C ASP A 122 11.13 -22.38 1.58
N GLY A 123 9.99 -21.95 1.02
CA GLY A 123 8.99 -21.13 1.73
C GLY A 123 9.37 -19.65 1.84
N ARG A 124 10.43 -19.19 1.16
CA ARG A 124 10.85 -17.81 1.16
C ARG A 124 10.09 -17.01 0.10
N LYS A 125 9.68 -15.78 0.46
CA LYS A 125 9.07 -14.83 -0.48
C LYS A 125 9.96 -14.61 -1.69
N LEU A 126 9.40 -14.82 -2.88
CA LEU A 126 10.04 -14.45 -4.15
C LEU A 126 10.08 -12.91 -4.27
N ALA A 127 11.26 -12.37 -4.58
CA ALA A 127 11.50 -10.95 -4.77
C ALA A 127 12.60 -10.73 -5.81
N LYS A 128 12.30 -9.88 -6.81
CA LYS A 128 13.26 -9.49 -7.85
C LYS A 128 14.57 -8.90 -7.29
N SER A 129 14.48 -8.20 -6.15
CA SER A 129 15.65 -7.63 -5.46
C SER A 129 16.58 -8.67 -4.85
N LYS A 130 16.12 -9.92 -4.69
CA LYS A 130 16.91 -11.05 -4.20
C LYS A 130 17.48 -11.91 -5.33
N GLY A 131 17.35 -11.46 -6.58
CA GLY A 131 17.83 -12.18 -7.75
C GLY A 131 16.90 -13.30 -8.23
N ASP A 132 15.69 -13.39 -7.67
CA ASP A 132 14.70 -14.39 -8.09
C ASP A 132 14.29 -14.17 -9.55
N GLU A 133 14.12 -15.29 -10.27
CA GLU A 133 13.83 -15.27 -11.69
C GLU A 133 12.53 -14.52 -11.99
N GLY A 134 12.62 -13.49 -12.81
CA GLY A 134 11.44 -12.80 -13.34
C GLY A 134 10.76 -13.61 -14.44
N LEU A 135 9.50 -13.27 -14.74
CA LEU A 135 8.75 -13.86 -15.85
C LEU A 135 9.49 -13.78 -17.20
N SER A 136 10.34 -12.76 -17.41
CA SER A 136 11.16 -12.65 -18.62
C SER A 136 12.22 -13.74 -18.72
N ALA A 137 12.85 -14.11 -17.60
CA ALA A 137 13.87 -15.15 -17.55
C ALA A 137 13.23 -16.54 -17.74
N LEU A 138 12.13 -16.81 -17.04
CA LEU A 138 11.32 -18.02 -17.23
C LEU A 138 10.90 -18.19 -18.69
N ARG A 139 10.40 -17.11 -19.32
CA ARG A 139 10.04 -17.14 -20.75
C ARG A 139 11.24 -17.42 -21.65
N ALA A 140 12.40 -16.83 -21.38
CA ALA A 140 13.63 -17.09 -22.15
C ALA A 140 14.12 -18.53 -21.99
N ALA A 141 13.87 -19.15 -20.83
CA ALA A 141 14.14 -20.55 -20.56
C ALA A 141 13.09 -21.52 -21.14
N GLY A 142 12.08 -21.02 -21.86
CA GLY A 142 11.04 -21.83 -22.50
C GLY A 142 9.89 -22.25 -21.57
N VAL A 143 9.82 -21.71 -20.34
CA VAL A 143 8.73 -21.99 -19.41
C VAL A 143 7.43 -21.40 -19.95
N THR A 144 6.38 -22.22 -20.04
CA THR A 144 5.09 -21.79 -20.59
C THR A 144 4.21 -21.11 -19.52
N PRO A 145 3.21 -20.30 -19.91
CA PRO A 145 2.23 -19.77 -18.96
C PRO A 145 1.50 -20.86 -18.15
N ALA A 146 1.28 -22.05 -18.73
CA ALA A 146 0.66 -23.17 -18.03
C ALA A 146 1.59 -23.73 -16.94
N ASP A 147 2.90 -23.79 -17.22
CA ASP A 147 3.89 -24.20 -16.22
C ASP A 147 3.95 -23.20 -15.08
N VAL A 148 3.97 -21.89 -15.37
CA VAL A 148 3.95 -20.85 -14.33
C VAL A 148 2.72 -20.95 -13.45
N ARG A 149 1.53 -21.16 -14.03
CA ARG A 149 0.29 -21.38 -13.26
C ARG A 149 0.43 -22.59 -12.32
N ARG A 150 0.91 -23.72 -12.84
CA ARG A 150 1.16 -24.92 -12.05
C ARG A 150 2.16 -24.67 -10.90
N MET A 151 3.24 -23.94 -11.18
CA MET A 151 4.26 -23.57 -10.17
C MET A 151 3.67 -22.76 -9.02
N VAL A 152 2.68 -21.90 -9.29
CA VAL A 152 2.01 -21.10 -8.25
C VAL A 152 0.73 -21.74 -7.72
N GLY A 153 0.37 -22.94 -8.17
CA GLY A 153 -0.82 -23.68 -7.73
C GLY A 153 -2.13 -23.13 -8.28
N LEU A 154 -2.14 -22.70 -9.54
CA LEU A 154 -3.31 -22.29 -10.33
C LEU A 154 -3.59 -23.24 -11.49
#